data_AF-A0A5N9A8S5-F1
#
_entry.id   AF-A0A5N9A8S5-F1
#
_cell.length_a   1.000
_cell.length_b   1.000
_cell.length_c   1.000
_cell.angle_alpha   90.00
_cell.angle_beta   90.00
_cell.angle_gamma   90.00
#
_symmetry.space_group_name_H-M   'P 1'
#
loop_
_entity.id
_entity.type
_entity.pdbx_description
1 polymer ?
#
loop_
_entity_poly.entity_id
_entity_poly.type
_entity_poly.pdbx_seq_one_letter_code
_entity_poly.pdbx_strand_id
1 'polypeptide(L)'
;MSTDDTIRDALDTLIRARPGFWTRTSCGVTRSLAPIPALLDRNAYSHETSRTRVLLVGGLSGRRDDVDLALRALELFAGGGDALLLRVAMSAVPCANPDGLRMDDAPGNGAGGNPSGEYPPEGKFYYDPEDPEKRYLWRWVCFQAPELVLELNTGPSVTWEYNQAAQRLAPGLGGKSISGGQGFLSALGSGHPDGLDTIPGLRLTATEEQLPRELGRLFGILRQMEDLPKSEARQALDARRGRSKVEIATVLAAAYGHTFEPVVYTQGVPISGRLRLHQLEPKSENPVPDISNLLETFTAGGIPQELAPSALASLVWADELADTSGDPRYNSLVIDAADRWTATGSGSAPKPCDPDFRTEDMFMSSSILGRAYRLTGERRYVDILANFLVDGKIQQSHGLYWHCRSASYYWGRGNGFAAMGLSEALAHIPEDHDKRPAILGMYGRLMQSLGRLQHPSGLLPNVLDFPGSYLEFTSTCMMGYAMARGLRLGFLAPEYKQVVDAAWDAVAERIDDVGNVVDACASTGVQNNVREYLDRPAIFGYDDRSGGMALWFATEMERLTRGT
;
A
#
# COMPACT_ATOMS: atom_id res chain seq x y z
N MET A 1 29.57 -18.66 -5.55
CA MET A 1 28.52 -17.65 -5.36
C MET A 1 27.36 -18.32 -4.64
N SER A 2 26.67 -17.64 -3.73
CA SER A 2 25.44 -18.20 -3.17
C SER A 2 24.38 -18.36 -4.27
N THR A 3 23.38 -19.20 -4.03
CA THR A 3 22.21 -19.33 -4.92
C THR A 3 21.57 -17.96 -5.19
N ASP A 4 21.43 -17.14 -4.15
CA ASP A 4 20.84 -15.80 -4.24
C ASP A 4 21.70 -14.85 -5.09
N ASP A 5 23.03 -14.90 -4.92
CA ASP A 5 23.95 -14.13 -5.78
C ASP A 5 23.82 -14.54 -7.25
N THR A 6 23.63 -15.84 -7.52
CA THR A 6 23.50 -16.35 -8.89
C THR A 6 22.24 -15.83 -9.57
N ILE A 7 21.08 -15.90 -8.90
CA ILE A 7 19.83 -15.36 -9.43
C ILE A 7 19.97 -13.85 -9.60
N ARG A 8 20.49 -13.15 -8.58
CA ARG A 8 20.69 -11.70 -8.63
C ARG A 8 21.54 -11.29 -9.83
N ASP A 9 22.67 -11.95 -10.05
CA ASP A 9 23.60 -11.64 -11.14
C ASP A 9 22.99 -11.93 -12.52
N ALA A 10 22.16 -12.98 -12.63
CA ALA A 10 21.39 -13.27 -13.84
C ALA A 10 20.38 -12.14 -14.15
N LEU A 11 19.62 -11.70 -13.15
CA LEU A 11 18.67 -10.59 -13.31
C LEU A 11 19.39 -9.27 -13.63
N ASP A 12 20.52 -8.99 -13.01
CA ASP A 12 21.35 -7.81 -13.33
C ASP A 12 21.85 -7.85 -14.77
N THR A 13 22.22 -9.04 -15.27
CA THR A 13 22.66 -9.23 -16.64
C THR A 13 21.53 -8.95 -17.62
N LEU A 14 20.31 -9.43 -17.33
CA LEU A 14 19.11 -9.12 -18.12
C LEU A 14 18.78 -7.62 -18.15
N ILE A 15 18.84 -6.95 -16.99
CA ILE A 15 18.61 -5.50 -16.88
C ILE A 15 19.66 -4.72 -17.68
N ARG A 16 20.94 -5.09 -17.58
CA ARG A 16 22.02 -4.46 -18.36
C ARG A 16 21.87 -4.69 -19.86
N ALA A 17 21.39 -5.86 -20.27
CA ALA A 17 21.15 -6.18 -21.67
C ALA A 17 20.00 -5.34 -22.28
N ARG A 18 19.04 -4.90 -21.46
CA ARG A 18 17.90 -4.06 -21.87
C ARG A 18 17.68 -2.89 -20.89
N PRO A 19 18.53 -1.83 -20.90
CA PRO A 19 18.41 -0.71 -19.97
C PRO A 19 17.07 0.01 -20.10
N GLY A 20 16.44 0.34 -18.95
CA GLY A 20 15.15 1.05 -18.90
C GLY A 20 13.92 0.19 -19.27
N PHE A 21 14.12 -1.09 -19.54
CA PHE A 21 13.04 -2.05 -19.80
C PHE A 21 12.55 -2.69 -18.49
N TRP A 22 13.49 -3.23 -17.71
CA TRP A 22 13.24 -3.86 -16.42
C TRP A 22 13.86 -3.10 -15.26
N THR A 23 13.18 -3.16 -14.13
CA THR A 23 13.75 -2.85 -12.82
C THR A 23 13.76 -4.11 -11.95
N ARG A 24 14.76 -4.19 -11.08
CA ARG A 24 14.79 -5.21 -10.03
C ARG A 24 13.78 -4.85 -8.95
N THR A 25 13.03 -5.83 -8.48
CA THR A 25 12.16 -5.71 -7.31
C THR A 25 12.09 -7.04 -6.56
N SER A 26 11.25 -7.10 -5.53
CA SER A 26 10.92 -8.34 -4.82
C SER A 26 9.42 -8.40 -4.60
N CYS A 27 8.80 -9.55 -4.87
CA CYS A 27 7.34 -9.71 -4.68
C CYS A 27 6.97 -10.12 -3.25
N GLY A 28 7.95 -10.42 -2.39
CA GLY A 28 7.72 -10.82 -1.01
C GLY A 28 8.98 -11.06 -0.20
N VAL A 29 8.79 -11.57 1.02
CA VAL A 29 9.86 -11.96 1.93
C VAL A 29 9.60 -13.35 2.50
N THR A 30 10.62 -14.22 2.48
CA THR A 30 10.57 -15.55 3.07
C THR A 30 10.66 -15.53 4.60
N ARG A 31 10.56 -16.70 5.23
CA ARG A 31 10.80 -16.85 6.68
C ARG A 31 12.25 -16.58 7.09
N SER A 32 13.22 -16.85 6.22
CA SER A 32 14.63 -16.52 6.46
C SER A 32 14.99 -15.03 6.32
N LEU A 33 13.99 -14.17 6.08
CA LEU A 33 14.15 -12.76 5.70
C LEU A 33 14.74 -12.55 4.29
N ALA A 34 14.81 -13.59 3.45
CA ALA A 34 15.26 -13.44 2.08
C ALA A 34 14.17 -12.80 1.21
N PRO A 35 14.47 -11.76 0.39
CA PRO A 35 13.51 -11.24 -0.57
C PRO A 35 13.24 -12.26 -1.69
N ILE A 36 11.98 -12.39 -2.09
CA ILE A 36 11.60 -13.24 -3.24
C ILE A 36 11.89 -12.44 -4.53
N PRO A 37 12.87 -12.86 -5.34
CA PRO A 37 13.40 -12.04 -6.42
C PRO A 37 12.40 -11.87 -7.56
N ALA A 38 12.29 -10.65 -8.09
CA ALA A 38 11.43 -10.34 -9.21
C ALA A 38 12.05 -9.32 -10.19
N LEU A 39 11.59 -9.36 -11.44
CA LEU A 39 11.80 -8.34 -12.45
C LEU A 39 10.46 -7.68 -12.77
N LEU A 40 10.46 -6.36 -12.83
CA LEU A 40 9.27 -5.58 -13.16
C LEU A 40 9.47 -4.85 -14.48
N ASP A 41 8.59 -5.09 -15.45
CA ASP A 41 8.52 -4.25 -16.65
C ASP A 41 7.96 -2.88 -16.26
N ARG A 42 8.49 -1.81 -16.85
CA ARG A 42 8.00 -0.44 -16.60
C ARG A 42 6.49 -0.26 -16.84
N ASN A 43 5.87 -1.11 -17.66
CA ASN A 43 4.43 -1.10 -17.94
C ASN A 43 3.62 -2.05 -17.05
N ALA A 44 4.23 -2.72 -16.07
CA ALA A 44 3.57 -3.73 -15.24
C ALA A 44 2.33 -3.20 -14.49
N TYR A 45 2.35 -1.94 -14.04
CA TYR A 45 1.21 -1.28 -13.38
C TYR A 45 0.62 -0.14 -14.23
N SER A 46 1.09 0.04 -15.45
CA SER A 46 0.62 1.14 -16.31
C SER A 46 -0.82 0.88 -16.77
N HIS A 47 -1.71 1.83 -16.52
CA HIS A 47 -3.11 1.74 -16.91
C HIS A 47 -3.32 2.08 -18.40
N GLU A 48 -2.41 2.84 -18.98
CA GLU A 48 -2.44 3.34 -20.37
C GLU A 48 -1.69 2.46 -21.37
N THR A 49 -0.94 1.47 -20.89
CA THR A 49 -0.14 0.60 -21.77
C THR A 49 -1.02 -0.17 -22.76
N SER A 50 -0.65 -0.12 -24.04
CA SER A 50 -1.17 -1.00 -25.10
C SER A 50 -0.45 -2.34 -25.18
N ARG A 51 0.68 -2.50 -24.46
CA ARG A 51 1.42 -3.77 -24.39
C ARG A 51 0.63 -4.77 -23.53
N THR A 52 0.54 -6.00 -24.01
CA THR A 52 0.02 -7.13 -23.24
C THR A 52 0.93 -7.41 -22.05
N ARG A 53 0.41 -7.32 -20.82
CA ARG A 53 1.19 -7.58 -19.62
C ARG A 53 1.21 -9.08 -19.36
N VAL A 54 2.40 -9.65 -19.35
CA VAL A 54 2.64 -11.06 -19.04
C VAL A 54 3.43 -11.13 -17.75
N LEU A 55 3.02 -11.98 -16.82
CA LEU A 55 3.79 -12.31 -15.63
C LEU A 55 4.31 -13.74 -15.73
N LEU A 56 5.63 -13.90 -15.84
CA LEU A 56 6.28 -15.20 -15.78
C LEU A 56 6.49 -15.61 -14.31
N VAL A 57 6.10 -16.82 -13.95
CA VAL A 57 6.33 -17.39 -12.62
C VAL A 57 7.07 -18.71 -12.77
N GLY A 58 8.21 -18.82 -12.10
CA GLY A 58 9.06 -20.01 -12.10
C GLY A 58 9.54 -20.36 -10.70
N GLY A 59 10.10 -21.57 -10.55
CA GLY A 59 10.72 -22.00 -9.30
C GLY A 59 9.78 -22.10 -8.10
N LEU A 60 8.46 -22.29 -8.31
CA LEU A 60 7.50 -22.56 -7.24
C LEU A 60 7.89 -23.81 -6.43
N SER A 61 8.47 -24.80 -7.10
CA SER A 61 8.97 -26.02 -6.49
C SER A 61 10.21 -25.83 -5.63
N GLY A 62 10.95 -24.73 -5.79
CA GLY A 62 12.29 -24.57 -5.21
C GLY A 62 13.38 -25.43 -5.88
N ARG A 63 13.09 -26.15 -6.97
CA ARG A 63 14.12 -26.92 -7.71
C ARG A 63 14.93 -26.01 -8.63
N ARG A 64 16.24 -26.31 -8.74
CA ARG A 64 17.17 -25.56 -9.59
C ARG A 64 16.75 -25.56 -11.06
N ASP A 65 16.38 -26.72 -11.60
CA ASP A 65 16.00 -26.83 -13.02
C ASP A 65 14.82 -25.93 -13.38
N ASP A 66 13.82 -25.78 -12.49
CA ASP A 66 12.65 -24.91 -12.71
C ASP A 66 13.04 -23.42 -12.71
N VAL A 67 14.05 -23.05 -11.91
CA VAL A 67 14.59 -21.68 -11.84
C VAL A 67 15.45 -21.37 -13.05
N ASP A 68 16.32 -22.30 -13.44
CA ASP A 68 17.17 -22.18 -14.63
C ASP A 68 16.32 -22.07 -15.90
N LEU A 69 15.25 -22.86 -16.01
CA LEU A 69 14.27 -22.77 -17.10
C LEU A 69 13.60 -21.39 -17.16
N ALA A 70 13.24 -20.82 -16.01
CA ALA A 70 12.63 -19.49 -15.92
C ALA A 70 13.61 -18.37 -16.31
N LEU A 71 14.85 -18.43 -15.84
CA LEU A 71 15.91 -17.49 -16.24
C LEU A 71 16.18 -17.58 -17.74
N ARG A 72 16.25 -18.81 -18.29
CA ARG A 72 16.43 -19.04 -19.72
C ARG A 72 15.28 -18.47 -20.55
N ALA A 73 14.05 -18.58 -20.07
CA ALA A 73 12.89 -17.99 -20.74
C ALA A 73 12.98 -16.45 -20.81
N LEU A 74 13.50 -15.81 -19.75
CA LEU A 74 13.72 -14.37 -19.73
C LEU A 74 14.83 -13.93 -20.69
N GLU A 75 15.91 -14.70 -20.79
CA GLU A 75 16.97 -14.47 -21.80
C GLU A 75 16.43 -14.57 -23.22
N LEU A 76 15.64 -15.61 -23.51
CA LEU A 76 15.03 -15.82 -24.82
C LEU A 76 14.09 -14.66 -25.19
N PHE A 77 13.30 -14.18 -24.22
CA PHE A 77 12.46 -13.01 -24.43
C PHE A 77 13.28 -11.73 -24.65
N ALA A 78 14.30 -11.48 -23.83
CA ALA A 78 15.20 -10.35 -24.00
C ALA A 78 15.92 -10.38 -25.37
N GLY A 79 16.18 -11.57 -25.91
CA GLY A 79 16.73 -11.80 -27.25
C GLY A 79 15.70 -11.80 -28.39
N GLY A 80 14.39 -11.79 -28.10
CA GLY A 80 13.29 -11.97 -29.07
C GLY A 80 13.08 -10.82 -30.07
N GLY A 81 13.93 -9.79 -30.04
CA GLY A 81 13.89 -8.62 -30.93
C GLY A 81 12.81 -7.59 -30.57
N ASP A 82 12.95 -6.39 -31.13
CA ASP A 82 12.16 -5.22 -30.69
C ASP A 82 10.66 -5.36 -30.99
N ALA A 83 10.28 -6.09 -32.04
CA ALA A 83 8.87 -6.30 -32.39
C ALA A 83 8.06 -7.02 -31.30
N LEU A 84 8.68 -7.95 -30.56
CA LEU A 84 8.04 -8.63 -29.44
C LEU A 84 7.97 -7.71 -28.22
N LEU A 85 9.05 -6.98 -27.94
CA LEU A 85 9.15 -6.05 -26.81
C LEU A 85 8.17 -4.87 -26.94
N LEU A 86 7.86 -4.44 -28.16
CA LEU A 86 6.84 -3.42 -28.43
C LEU A 86 5.40 -3.90 -28.16
N ARG A 87 5.15 -5.21 -28.09
CA ARG A 87 3.81 -5.78 -27.87
C ARG A 87 3.61 -6.39 -26.50
N VAL A 88 4.66 -6.96 -25.90
CA VAL A 88 4.57 -7.68 -24.62
C VAL A 88 5.38 -6.97 -23.56
N ALA A 89 4.74 -6.66 -22.43
CA ALA A 89 5.36 -6.19 -21.20
C ALA A 89 5.50 -7.36 -20.23
N MET A 90 6.70 -7.93 -20.11
CA MET A 90 6.90 -9.11 -19.28
C MET A 90 7.51 -8.76 -17.94
N SER A 91 6.80 -9.01 -16.84
CA SER A 91 7.39 -9.07 -15.49
C SER A 91 7.66 -10.53 -15.11
N ALA A 92 8.44 -10.78 -14.07
CA ALA A 92 8.78 -12.15 -13.68
C ALA A 92 9.08 -12.34 -12.19
N VAL A 93 8.73 -13.52 -11.68
CA VAL A 93 9.25 -14.12 -10.45
C VAL A 93 9.96 -15.42 -10.85
N PRO A 94 11.27 -15.37 -11.17
CA PRO A 94 11.99 -16.54 -11.68
C PRO A 94 12.24 -17.61 -10.60
N CYS A 95 12.18 -17.24 -9.31
CA CYS A 95 12.32 -18.16 -8.19
C CYS A 95 11.34 -17.77 -7.08
N ALA A 96 10.15 -18.37 -7.11
CA ALA A 96 9.12 -18.11 -6.11
C ALA A 96 9.39 -18.78 -4.75
N ASN A 97 10.21 -19.85 -4.70
CA ASN A 97 10.65 -20.52 -3.47
C ASN A 97 12.18 -20.45 -3.31
N PRO A 98 12.76 -19.26 -3.03
CA PRO A 98 14.21 -19.11 -2.93
C PRO A 98 14.81 -19.83 -1.73
N ASP A 99 14.05 -19.94 -0.63
CA ASP A 99 14.50 -20.66 0.57
C ASP A 99 14.59 -22.18 0.32
N GLY A 100 13.59 -22.78 -0.33
CA GLY A 100 13.63 -24.18 -0.76
C GLY A 100 14.81 -24.47 -1.68
N LEU A 101 15.10 -23.57 -2.63
CA LEU A 101 16.26 -23.70 -3.52
C LEU A 101 17.59 -23.57 -2.77
N ARG A 102 17.70 -22.60 -1.86
CA ARG A 102 18.92 -22.35 -1.08
C ARG A 102 19.23 -23.50 -0.12
N MET A 103 18.20 -24.16 0.42
CA MET A 103 18.32 -25.23 1.40
C MET A 103 18.27 -26.64 0.80
N ASP A 104 18.04 -26.76 -0.52
CA ASP A 104 17.82 -28.03 -1.21
C ASP A 104 16.67 -28.85 -0.58
N ASP A 105 15.59 -28.17 -0.22
CA ASP A 105 14.44 -28.71 0.52
C ASP A 105 13.18 -28.83 -0.36
N ALA A 106 13.32 -28.76 -1.69
CA ALA A 106 12.20 -28.81 -2.62
C ALA A 106 11.32 -30.07 -2.44
N PRO A 107 9.98 -29.97 -2.39
CA PRO A 107 9.16 -28.78 -2.63
C PRO A 107 8.93 -27.88 -1.40
N GLY A 108 9.51 -28.23 -0.26
CA GLY A 108 9.51 -27.43 0.96
C GLY A 108 10.27 -26.10 0.84
N ASN A 109 10.05 -25.23 1.82
CA ASN A 109 10.73 -23.94 1.96
C ASN A 109 11.60 -23.88 3.23
N GLY A 110 11.88 -25.01 3.88
CA GLY A 110 12.60 -25.09 5.16
C GLY A 110 11.91 -24.49 6.39
N ALA A 111 10.69 -23.96 6.25
CA ALA A 111 9.86 -23.46 7.36
C ALA A 111 8.62 -24.33 7.62
N GLY A 112 8.49 -25.48 6.94
CA GLY A 112 7.34 -26.38 7.02
C GLY A 112 6.26 -26.14 5.97
N GLY A 113 6.42 -25.11 5.12
CA GLY A 113 5.52 -24.78 4.02
C GLY A 113 5.91 -25.44 2.68
N ASN A 114 5.01 -25.34 1.70
CA ASN A 114 5.23 -25.78 0.32
C ASN A 114 4.63 -24.74 -0.65
N PRO A 115 5.44 -23.81 -1.19
CA PRO A 115 4.95 -22.76 -2.10
C PRO A 115 4.31 -23.28 -3.39
N SER A 116 4.61 -24.52 -3.81
CA SER A 116 3.99 -25.19 -4.97
C SER A 116 2.68 -25.91 -4.67
N GLY A 117 2.24 -25.92 -3.41
CA GLY A 117 1.04 -26.63 -2.94
C GLY A 117 -0.29 -25.96 -3.34
N GLU A 118 -1.28 -26.06 -2.46
CA GLU A 118 -2.65 -25.60 -2.74
C GLU A 118 -2.77 -24.07 -2.81
N TYR A 119 -3.67 -23.60 -3.67
CA TYR A 119 -4.06 -22.19 -3.86
C TYR A 119 -5.58 -22.13 -4.08
N PRO A 120 -6.25 -21.03 -3.70
CA PRO A 120 -5.68 -19.84 -3.06
C PRO A 120 -5.21 -20.14 -1.63
N PRO A 121 -4.17 -19.47 -1.11
CA PRO A 121 -3.79 -19.63 0.28
C PRO A 121 -4.92 -19.14 1.20
N GLU A 122 -5.27 -19.93 2.22
CA GLU A 122 -6.29 -19.57 3.20
C GLU A 122 -5.70 -18.84 4.41
N GLY A 123 -6.29 -17.69 4.73
CA GLY A 123 -5.97 -16.90 5.91
C GLY A 123 -4.49 -16.52 6.03
N LYS A 124 -4.12 -16.02 7.22
CA LYS A 124 -2.75 -15.68 7.67
C LYS A 124 -1.96 -14.69 6.79
N PHE A 125 -2.43 -14.32 5.59
CA PHE A 125 -1.84 -13.36 4.67
C PHE A 125 -0.30 -13.41 4.72
N TYR A 126 0.38 -12.30 4.97
CA TYR A 126 1.85 -12.23 4.98
C TYR A 126 2.51 -12.80 6.26
N TYR A 127 1.72 -13.13 7.29
CA TYR A 127 2.20 -13.53 8.61
C TYR A 127 2.15 -15.05 8.86
N ASP A 128 1.90 -15.85 7.82
CA ASP A 128 1.93 -17.31 7.94
C ASP A 128 3.35 -17.79 8.27
N PRO A 129 3.57 -18.45 9.44
CA PRO A 129 4.91 -18.82 9.90
C PRO A 129 5.55 -19.94 9.07
N GLU A 130 4.79 -20.65 8.26
CA GLU A 130 5.25 -21.83 7.50
C GLU A 130 5.36 -21.52 6.01
N ASP A 131 4.43 -20.77 5.41
CA ASP A 131 4.35 -20.60 3.96
C ASP A 131 3.99 -19.17 3.53
N PRO A 132 4.79 -18.14 3.89
CA PRO A 132 4.54 -16.75 3.47
C PRO A 132 4.77 -16.52 1.98
N GLU A 133 5.68 -17.24 1.33
CA GLU A 133 6.06 -17.04 -0.08
C GLU A 133 4.83 -17.13 -0.98
N LYS A 134 4.03 -18.15 -0.74
CA LYS A 134 2.75 -18.37 -1.42
C LYS A 134 1.79 -17.19 -1.28
N ARG A 135 1.67 -16.60 -0.08
CA ARG A 135 0.75 -15.46 0.15
C ARG A 135 1.25 -14.18 -0.49
N TYR A 136 2.55 -13.92 -0.40
CA TYR A 136 3.17 -12.79 -1.09
C TYR A 136 2.98 -12.89 -2.60
N LEU A 137 3.33 -14.04 -3.20
CA LEU A 137 3.16 -14.27 -4.63
C LEU A 137 1.69 -14.12 -5.05
N TRP A 138 0.77 -14.80 -4.34
CA TRP A 138 -0.65 -14.76 -4.63
C TRP A 138 -1.19 -13.34 -4.68
N ARG A 139 -0.93 -12.57 -3.63
CA ARG A 139 -1.40 -11.18 -3.51
C ARG A 139 -0.79 -10.28 -4.57
N TRP A 140 0.51 -10.44 -4.82
CA TRP A 140 1.23 -9.65 -5.81
C TRP A 140 0.71 -9.90 -7.23
N VAL A 141 0.45 -11.16 -7.59
CA VAL A 141 -0.13 -11.54 -8.89
C VAL A 141 -1.54 -10.98 -9.04
N CYS A 142 -2.40 -11.14 -8.03
CA CYS A 142 -3.79 -10.67 -8.07
C CYS A 142 -3.86 -9.15 -8.30
N PHE A 143 -3.05 -8.35 -7.60
CA PHE A 143 -3.07 -6.89 -7.73
C PHE A 143 -2.14 -6.31 -8.80
N GLN A 144 -1.26 -7.13 -9.40
CA GLN A 144 -0.65 -6.76 -10.69
C GLN A 144 -1.66 -6.97 -11.84
N ALA A 145 -2.54 -7.97 -11.70
CA ALA A 145 -3.59 -8.32 -12.64
C ALA A 145 -3.12 -8.39 -14.11
N PRO A 146 -2.06 -9.16 -14.43
CA PRO A 146 -1.57 -9.25 -15.80
C PRO A 146 -2.66 -9.81 -16.73
N GLU A 147 -2.53 -9.56 -18.04
CA GLU A 147 -3.39 -10.19 -19.05
C GLU A 147 -3.14 -11.70 -19.14
N LEU A 148 -1.94 -12.14 -18.78
CA LEU A 148 -1.54 -13.54 -18.82
C LEU A 148 -0.49 -13.85 -17.75
N VAL A 149 -0.69 -14.94 -17.01
CA VAL A 149 0.35 -15.57 -16.19
C VAL A 149 0.92 -16.76 -16.95
N LEU A 150 2.25 -16.86 -17.02
CA LEU A 150 2.98 -17.99 -17.59
C LEU A 150 3.75 -18.72 -16.49
N GLU A 151 3.28 -19.88 -16.07
CA GLU A 151 3.99 -20.76 -15.14
C GLU A 151 4.94 -21.69 -15.92
N LEU A 152 6.21 -21.78 -15.51
CA LEU A 152 7.20 -22.65 -16.13
C LEU A 152 7.63 -23.76 -15.19
N ASN A 153 7.55 -25.01 -15.67
CA ASN A 153 7.99 -26.20 -14.98
C ASN A 153 8.92 -27.05 -15.88
N THR A 154 9.83 -27.76 -15.27
CA THR A 154 10.70 -28.71 -15.96
C THR A 154 10.02 -30.08 -16.01
N GLY A 155 10.13 -30.75 -17.15
CA GLY A 155 9.66 -32.13 -17.27
C GLY A 155 10.16 -32.81 -18.54
N PRO A 156 10.01 -34.15 -18.62
CA PRO A 156 10.59 -34.96 -19.71
C PRO A 156 9.90 -34.77 -21.06
N SER A 157 8.71 -34.15 -21.08
CA SER A 157 7.90 -33.96 -22.28
C SER A 157 7.20 -32.61 -22.26
N VAL A 158 7.07 -31.99 -23.44
CA VAL A 158 6.30 -30.76 -23.61
C VAL A 158 4.84 -30.99 -23.27
N THR A 159 4.32 -30.24 -22.30
CA THR A 159 2.88 -30.12 -22.06
C THR A 159 2.50 -28.67 -21.87
N TRP A 160 1.46 -28.24 -22.59
CA TRP A 160 0.77 -26.99 -22.34
C TRP A 160 -0.50 -27.27 -21.55
N GLU A 161 -0.69 -26.55 -20.45
CA GLU A 161 -1.93 -26.55 -19.69
C GLU A 161 -2.47 -25.12 -19.59
N TYR A 162 -3.79 -24.98 -19.49
CA TYR A 162 -4.45 -23.67 -19.38
C TYR A 162 -5.56 -23.69 -18.33
N ASN A 163 -5.73 -22.58 -17.61
CA ASN A 163 -6.88 -22.40 -16.73
C ASN A 163 -8.12 -21.94 -17.52
N GLN A 164 -9.30 -21.96 -16.89
CA GLN A 164 -10.56 -21.63 -17.59
C GLN A 164 -10.53 -20.25 -18.26
N ALA A 165 -9.95 -19.23 -17.61
CA ALA A 165 -9.81 -17.88 -18.16
C ALA A 165 -8.90 -17.80 -19.40
N ALA A 166 -7.96 -18.73 -19.57
CA ALA A 166 -7.05 -18.80 -20.72
C ALA A 166 -7.56 -19.66 -21.89
N GLN A 167 -8.81 -20.11 -21.88
CA GLN A 167 -9.36 -21.01 -22.91
C GLN A 167 -9.17 -20.50 -24.34
N ARG A 168 -9.18 -19.18 -24.58
CA ARG A 168 -8.98 -18.59 -25.91
C ARG A 168 -7.57 -18.83 -26.49
N LEU A 169 -6.56 -18.98 -25.62
CA LEU A 169 -5.17 -19.22 -26.03
C LEU A 169 -4.87 -20.71 -26.25
N ALA A 170 -5.72 -21.60 -25.71
CA ALA A 170 -5.51 -23.04 -25.71
C ALA A 170 -5.36 -23.68 -27.11
N PRO A 171 -6.18 -23.36 -28.13
CA PRO A 171 -6.12 -24.04 -29.42
C PRO A 171 -4.78 -23.87 -30.15
N GLY A 172 -4.17 -22.69 -30.06
CA GLY A 172 -2.89 -22.41 -30.75
C GLY A 172 -1.68 -23.16 -30.17
N LEU A 173 -1.79 -23.57 -28.91
CA LEU A 173 -0.71 -24.28 -28.19
C LEU A 173 -0.94 -25.79 -28.14
N GLY A 174 -2.16 -26.27 -28.43
CA GLY A 174 -2.53 -27.67 -28.22
C GLY A 174 -2.63 -28.01 -26.73
N GLY A 175 -2.98 -27.01 -25.91
CA GLY A 175 -3.01 -27.16 -24.46
C GLY A 175 -4.19 -27.98 -23.97
N LYS A 176 -4.06 -28.53 -22.75
CA LYS A 176 -5.13 -29.22 -22.03
C LYS A 176 -5.65 -28.34 -20.90
N SER A 177 -6.94 -28.39 -20.61
CA SER A 177 -7.47 -27.68 -19.45
C SER A 177 -6.86 -28.25 -18.19
N ILE A 178 -6.42 -27.39 -17.27
CA ILE A 178 -6.03 -27.79 -15.93
C ILE A 178 -7.26 -28.42 -15.28
N SER A 179 -7.15 -29.68 -14.88
CA SER A 179 -8.22 -30.46 -14.24
C SER A 179 -7.83 -30.76 -12.79
N GLY A 180 -8.67 -30.37 -11.83
CA GLY A 180 -8.43 -30.56 -10.40
C GLY A 180 -8.27 -29.22 -9.66
N GLY A 181 -9.20 -28.92 -8.77
CA GLY A 181 -9.48 -27.56 -8.28
C GLY A 181 -8.52 -26.99 -7.23
N GLN A 182 -7.26 -27.38 -7.19
CA GLN A 182 -6.29 -26.86 -6.21
C GLN A 182 -4.90 -26.72 -6.85
N GLY A 183 -4.44 -25.49 -7.04
CA GLY A 183 -3.15 -25.16 -7.63
C GLY A 183 -3.12 -23.74 -8.20
N PHE A 184 -1.93 -23.13 -8.25
CA PHE A 184 -1.74 -21.70 -8.52
C PHE A 184 -2.56 -21.17 -9.70
N LEU A 185 -2.38 -21.72 -10.91
CA LEU A 185 -3.13 -21.25 -12.08
C LEU A 185 -4.61 -21.62 -12.07
N SER A 186 -4.99 -22.74 -11.45
CA SER A 186 -6.41 -23.13 -11.32
C SER A 186 -7.16 -22.12 -10.48
N ALA A 187 -6.56 -21.69 -9.36
CA ALA A 187 -7.11 -20.70 -8.47
C ALA A 187 -7.23 -19.32 -9.15
N LEU A 188 -6.25 -18.91 -9.97
CA LEU A 188 -6.33 -17.66 -10.73
C LEU A 188 -7.44 -17.68 -11.79
N GLY A 189 -7.75 -18.85 -12.37
CA GLY A 189 -8.69 -18.97 -13.47
C GLY A 189 -10.15 -19.19 -13.06
N SER A 190 -10.46 -19.18 -11.76
CA SER A 190 -11.81 -19.44 -11.23
C SER A 190 -12.09 -18.63 -9.96
N GLY A 191 -13.36 -18.50 -9.59
CA GLY A 191 -13.76 -17.78 -8.37
C GLY A 191 -13.46 -16.28 -8.42
N HIS A 192 -13.13 -15.69 -7.26
CA HIS A 192 -12.78 -14.28 -7.13
C HIS A 192 -11.42 -14.11 -6.41
N PRO A 193 -10.28 -14.30 -7.10
CA PRO A 193 -8.94 -14.16 -6.53
C PRO A 193 -8.75 -12.83 -5.80
N ASP A 194 -8.60 -12.87 -4.48
CA ASP A 194 -8.51 -11.68 -3.63
C ASP A 194 -9.65 -10.66 -3.86
N GLY A 195 -10.87 -11.16 -4.08
CA GLY A 195 -12.04 -10.32 -4.32
C GLY A 195 -11.97 -9.53 -5.64
N LEU A 196 -11.07 -9.91 -6.54
CA LEU A 196 -11.05 -9.53 -7.95
C LEU A 196 -11.55 -10.70 -8.79
N ASP A 197 -11.67 -10.52 -10.10
CA ASP A 197 -12.08 -11.56 -11.03
C ASP A 197 -10.86 -12.36 -11.56
N THR A 198 -11.08 -13.26 -12.49
CA THR A 198 -10.12 -14.24 -12.98
C THR A 198 -8.96 -13.63 -13.77
N ILE A 199 -7.81 -14.33 -13.72
CA ILE A 199 -6.60 -14.02 -14.48
C ILE A 199 -6.26 -15.21 -15.39
N PRO A 200 -6.15 -15.00 -16.73
CA PRO A 200 -5.72 -16.04 -17.66
C PRO A 200 -4.34 -16.59 -17.31
N GLY A 201 -4.21 -17.92 -17.28
CA GLY A 201 -2.98 -18.63 -16.91
C GLY A 201 -2.65 -19.77 -17.87
N LEU A 202 -1.38 -19.85 -18.26
CA LEU A 202 -0.81 -20.96 -19.02
C LEU A 202 0.35 -21.59 -18.24
N ARG A 203 0.43 -22.92 -18.23
CA ARG A 203 1.60 -23.65 -17.75
C ARG A 203 2.30 -24.32 -18.91
N LEU A 204 3.61 -24.12 -19.00
CA LEU A 204 4.49 -24.88 -19.88
C LEU A 204 5.37 -25.79 -19.02
N THR A 205 5.23 -27.10 -19.23
CA THR A 205 6.22 -28.08 -18.76
C THR A 205 7.08 -28.48 -19.95
N ALA A 206 8.41 -28.32 -19.87
CA ALA A 206 9.32 -28.66 -20.98
C ALA A 206 10.76 -28.91 -20.48
N THR A 207 11.62 -29.41 -21.36
CA THR A 207 13.08 -29.36 -21.14
C THR A 207 13.65 -28.02 -21.61
N GLU A 208 14.85 -27.67 -21.14
CA GLU A 208 15.56 -26.46 -21.59
C GLU A 208 15.78 -26.44 -23.11
N GLU A 209 16.07 -27.58 -23.71
CA GLU A 209 16.25 -27.72 -25.17
C GLU A 209 14.97 -27.42 -25.96
N GLN A 210 13.81 -27.76 -25.39
CA GLN A 210 12.50 -27.58 -26.03
C GLN A 210 11.95 -26.15 -25.84
N LEU A 211 12.40 -25.45 -24.80
CA LEU A 211 11.90 -24.14 -24.40
C LEU A 211 11.93 -23.08 -25.52
N PRO A 212 13.01 -22.89 -26.31
CA PRO A 212 13.04 -21.87 -27.36
C PRO A 212 11.94 -22.05 -28.41
N ARG A 213 11.67 -23.31 -28.80
CA ARG A 213 10.62 -23.63 -29.77
C ARG A 213 9.24 -23.30 -29.22
N GLU A 214 8.96 -23.70 -27.99
CA GLU A 214 7.63 -23.55 -27.37
C GLU A 214 7.32 -22.10 -26.99
N LEU A 215 8.30 -21.36 -26.46
CA LEU A 215 8.14 -19.92 -26.26
C LEU A 215 8.00 -19.17 -27.59
N GLY A 216 8.73 -19.60 -28.62
CA GLY A 216 8.56 -19.08 -29.98
C GLY A 216 7.13 -19.23 -30.51
N ARG A 217 6.48 -20.36 -30.22
CA ARG A 217 5.05 -20.58 -30.55
C ARG A 217 4.13 -19.63 -29.79
N LEU A 218 4.29 -19.51 -28.47
CA LEU A 218 3.49 -18.59 -27.65
C LEU A 218 3.66 -17.13 -28.12
N PHE A 219 4.90 -16.68 -28.27
CA PHE A 219 5.18 -15.31 -28.72
C PHE A 219 4.74 -15.06 -30.16
N GLY A 220 4.77 -16.07 -31.03
CA GLY A 220 4.17 -16.01 -32.35
C GLY A 220 2.67 -15.72 -32.29
N ILE A 221 1.93 -16.41 -31.41
CA ILE A 221 0.50 -16.19 -31.18
C ILE A 221 0.26 -14.78 -30.64
N LEU A 222 0.97 -14.37 -29.57
CA LEU A 222 0.82 -13.04 -28.97
C LEU A 222 1.17 -11.90 -29.95
N ARG A 223 2.04 -12.15 -30.93
CA ARG A 223 2.36 -11.18 -32.00
C ARG A 223 1.28 -11.07 -33.07
N GLN A 224 0.48 -12.11 -33.28
CA GLN A 224 -0.56 -12.15 -34.30
C GLN A 224 -1.94 -11.76 -33.78
N MET A 225 -2.18 -11.90 -32.47
CA MET A 225 -3.42 -11.43 -31.87
C MET A 225 -3.49 -9.91 -31.95
N GLU A 226 -4.53 -9.36 -32.58
CA GLU A 226 -4.69 -7.91 -32.71
C GLU A 226 -4.78 -7.27 -31.32
N ASP A 227 -5.55 -7.84 -30.39
CA ASP A 227 -5.58 -7.46 -28.96
C ASP A 227 -5.87 -8.68 -28.06
N LEU A 228 -4.96 -8.97 -27.10
CA LEU A 228 -5.34 -9.82 -25.95
C LEU A 228 -6.11 -8.93 -24.97
N PRO A 229 -7.37 -9.24 -24.65
CA PRO A 229 -8.16 -8.39 -23.76
C PRO A 229 -7.51 -8.32 -22.38
N LYS A 230 -7.75 -7.20 -21.70
CA LYS A 230 -7.44 -7.03 -20.28
C LYS A 230 -8.02 -8.22 -19.50
N SER A 231 -7.27 -8.77 -18.54
CA SER A 231 -7.83 -9.79 -17.64
C SER A 231 -9.02 -9.22 -16.88
N GLU A 232 -9.96 -10.08 -16.48
CA GLU A 232 -11.14 -9.65 -15.74
C GLU A 232 -10.72 -8.99 -14.41
N ALA A 233 -9.65 -9.49 -13.76
CA ALA A 233 -9.01 -8.81 -12.63
C ALA A 233 -8.58 -7.37 -12.95
N ARG A 234 -7.93 -7.13 -14.10
CA ARG A 234 -7.53 -5.77 -14.50
C ARG A 234 -8.74 -4.91 -14.79
N GLN A 235 -9.77 -5.45 -15.43
CA GLN A 235 -11.01 -4.72 -15.68
C GLN A 235 -11.69 -4.30 -14.36
N ALA A 236 -11.70 -5.17 -13.35
CA ALA A 236 -12.20 -4.85 -12.02
C ALA A 236 -11.38 -3.74 -11.33
N LEU A 237 -10.05 -3.80 -11.40
CA LEU A 237 -9.18 -2.72 -10.87
C LEU A 237 -9.39 -1.40 -11.62
N ASP A 238 -9.48 -1.44 -12.95
CA ASP A 238 -9.74 -0.28 -13.81
C ASP A 238 -11.11 0.35 -13.48
N ALA A 239 -12.14 -0.46 -13.24
CA ALA A 239 -13.47 0.01 -12.83
C ALA A 239 -13.42 0.70 -11.46
N ARG A 240 -12.75 0.10 -10.48
CA ARG A 240 -12.59 0.69 -9.14
C ARG A 240 -11.83 2.01 -9.18
N ARG A 241 -10.75 2.10 -9.96
CA ARG A 241 -9.96 3.32 -10.13
C ARG A 241 -10.67 4.41 -10.93
N GLY A 242 -11.57 4.02 -11.84
CA GLY A 242 -12.34 4.94 -12.69
C GLY A 242 -13.41 5.75 -11.94
N ARG A 243 -13.75 5.35 -10.71
CA ARG A 243 -14.68 6.10 -9.84
C ARG A 243 -14.12 7.47 -9.47
N SER A 244 -14.99 8.46 -9.35
CA SER A 244 -14.56 9.81 -8.96
C SER A 244 -14.10 9.86 -7.49
N LYS A 245 -13.34 10.89 -7.12
CA LYS A 245 -12.92 11.12 -5.71
C LYS A 245 -14.11 11.28 -4.79
N VAL A 246 -15.13 12.02 -5.25
CA VAL A 246 -16.39 12.20 -4.53
C VAL A 246 -17.13 10.87 -4.37
N GLU A 247 -17.23 10.07 -5.43
CA GLU A 247 -17.89 8.77 -5.37
C GLU A 247 -17.21 7.81 -4.38
N ILE A 248 -15.87 7.72 -4.42
CA ILE A 248 -15.10 6.93 -3.46
C ILE A 248 -15.30 7.46 -2.03
N ALA A 249 -15.26 8.79 -1.84
CA ALA A 249 -15.53 9.39 -0.54
C ALA A 249 -16.95 9.10 -0.04
N THR A 250 -17.96 9.08 -0.92
CA THR A 250 -19.34 8.73 -0.57
C THR A 250 -19.46 7.27 -0.12
N VAL A 251 -18.83 6.33 -0.84
CA VAL A 251 -18.80 4.91 -0.44
C VAL A 251 -18.14 4.73 0.93
N LEU A 252 -16.99 5.38 1.15
CA LEU A 252 -16.31 5.34 2.45
C LEU A 252 -17.12 6.01 3.58
N ALA A 253 -17.75 7.15 3.32
CA ALA A 253 -18.59 7.86 4.29
C ALA A 253 -19.86 7.08 4.67
N ALA A 254 -20.36 6.23 3.77
CA ALA A 254 -21.45 5.30 4.07
C ALA A 254 -21.00 4.16 5.01
N ALA A 255 -19.76 3.70 4.89
CA ALA A 255 -19.22 2.61 5.71
C ALA A 255 -18.68 3.07 7.07
N TYR A 256 -17.97 4.20 7.13
CA TYR A 256 -17.16 4.60 8.29
C TYR A 256 -17.69 5.84 9.02
N GLY A 257 -17.39 5.95 10.32
CA GLY A 257 -17.75 7.11 11.14
C GLY A 257 -19.18 7.10 11.68
N HIS A 258 -19.72 5.90 11.92
CA HIS A 258 -21.06 5.65 12.49
C HIS A 258 -21.02 5.08 13.92
N THR A 259 -19.84 5.02 14.52
CA THR A 259 -19.62 4.75 15.94
C THR A 259 -18.59 5.73 16.47
N PHE A 260 -18.66 6.04 17.77
CA PHE A 260 -17.61 6.78 18.48
C PHE A 260 -16.99 5.96 19.61
N GLU A 261 -17.30 4.66 19.66
CA GLU A 261 -16.75 3.73 20.64
C GLU A 261 -15.85 2.67 19.95
N PRO A 262 -14.61 2.45 20.44
CA PRO A 262 -13.97 3.22 21.51
C PRO A 262 -13.60 4.65 21.09
N VAL A 263 -13.55 5.58 22.04
CA VAL A 263 -13.16 6.99 21.82
C VAL A 263 -11.67 7.09 21.46
N VAL A 264 -11.34 6.93 20.18
CA VAL A 264 -9.99 7.03 19.61
C VAL A 264 -10.03 7.64 18.21
N TYR A 265 -8.89 8.14 17.74
CA TYR A 265 -8.78 8.80 16.42
C TYR A 265 -9.34 7.97 15.26
N THR A 266 -9.33 6.64 15.36
CA THR A 266 -9.88 5.77 14.30
C THR A 266 -11.38 5.97 14.09
N GLN A 267 -12.11 6.45 15.11
CA GLN A 267 -13.51 6.85 14.99
C GLN A 267 -13.65 8.35 14.67
N GLY A 268 -12.78 9.18 15.24
CA GLY A 268 -12.83 10.63 15.03
C GLY A 268 -12.52 11.08 13.61
N VAL A 269 -11.51 10.48 12.97
CA VAL A 269 -11.08 10.77 11.60
C VAL A 269 -12.21 10.55 10.58
N PRO A 270 -12.89 9.38 10.53
CA PRO A 270 -13.98 9.20 9.57
C PRO A 270 -15.19 10.10 9.85
N ILE A 271 -15.52 10.42 11.11
CA ILE A 271 -16.58 11.43 11.42
C ILE A 271 -16.21 12.79 10.81
N SER A 272 -14.96 13.24 11.01
CA SER A 272 -14.42 14.43 10.34
C SER A 272 -14.50 14.30 8.81
N GLY A 273 -14.18 13.13 8.27
CA GLY A 273 -14.29 12.84 6.83
C GLY A 273 -15.70 13.02 6.27
N ARG A 274 -16.74 12.57 6.99
CA ARG A 274 -18.15 12.76 6.62
C ARG A 274 -18.51 14.25 6.54
N LEU A 275 -18.05 15.05 7.50
CA LEU A 275 -18.26 16.50 7.53
C LEU A 275 -17.52 17.20 6.37
N ARG A 276 -16.27 16.83 6.11
CA ARG A 276 -15.48 17.36 4.99
C ARG A 276 -16.11 17.03 3.64
N LEU A 277 -16.66 15.83 3.47
CA LEU A 277 -17.39 15.45 2.26
C LEU A 277 -18.65 16.32 2.10
N HIS A 278 -19.42 16.53 3.17
CA HIS A 278 -20.58 17.41 3.10
C HIS A 278 -20.23 18.86 2.72
N GLN A 279 -19.08 19.37 3.18
CA GLN A 279 -18.60 20.70 2.76
C GLN A 279 -18.27 20.76 1.25
N LEU A 280 -17.80 19.64 0.66
CA LEU A 280 -17.56 19.54 -0.78
C LEU A 280 -18.87 19.36 -1.56
N GLU A 281 -19.82 18.62 -1.00
CA GLU A 281 -21.11 18.29 -1.61
C GLU A 281 -22.28 18.78 -0.75
N PRO A 282 -22.50 20.10 -0.58
CA PRO A 282 -23.51 20.63 0.35
C PRO A 282 -24.96 20.28 -0.03
N LYS A 283 -25.17 19.75 -1.24
CA LYS A 283 -26.47 19.27 -1.74
C LYS A 283 -26.71 17.78 -1.44
N SER A 284 -25.69 17.05 -0.97
CA SER A 284 -25.84 15.67 -0.53
C SER A 284 -26.62 15.61 0.79
N GLU A 285 -26.88 14.38 1.26
CA GLU A 285 -27.39 14.16 2.61
C GLU A 285 -26.51 14.89 3.64
N ASN A 286 -27.16 15.61 4.56
CA ASN A 286 -26.49 16.35 5.62
C ASN A 286 -26.23 15.39 6.80
N PRO A 287 -24.96 15.09 7.13
CA PRO A 287 -24.63 14.15 8.19
C PRO A 287 -24.73 14.77 9.60
N VAL A 288 -24.91 16.10 9.72
CA VAL A 288 -24.88 16.80 11.01
C VAL A 288 -25.89 16.25 12.02
N PRO A 289 -27.19 16.03 11.70
CA PRO A 289 -28.14 15.52 12.70
C PRO A 289 -27.75 14.13 13.24
N ASP A 290 -27.27 13.25 12.37
CA ASP A 290 -26.81 11.91 12.74
C ASP A 290 -25.55 11.97 13.61
N ILE A 291 -24.54 12.72 13.18
CA ILE A 291 -23.28 12.91 13.92
C ILE A 291 -23.54 13.55 15.29
N SER A 292 -24.38 14.59 15.36
CA SER A 292 -24.73 15.24 16.62
C SER A 292 -25.43 14.27 17.58
N ASN A 293 -26.34 13.44 17.08
CA ASN A 293 -27.00 12.42 17.89
C ASN A 293 -26.03 11.34 18.37
N LEU A 294 -25.15 10.85 17.49
CA LEU A 294 -24.10 9.89 17.82
C LEU A 294 -23.19 10.39 18.96
N LEU A 295 -22.87 11.69 18.94
CA LEU A 295 -21.91 12.31 19.86
C LEU A 295 -22.55 12.97 21.08
N GLU A 296 -23.88 12.96 21.21
CA GLU A 296 -24.59 13.73 22.25
C GLU A 296 -24.19 13.26 23.65
N THR A 297 -24.11 11.94 23.89
CA THR A 297 -23.70 11.40 25.20
C THR A 297 -22.28 11.82 25.57
N PHE A 298 -21.34 11.75 24.63
CA PHE A 298 -19.96 12.18 24.87
C PHE A 298 -19.88 13.70 25.10
N THR A 299 -20.57 14.47 24.27
CA THR A 299 -20.58 15.94 24.35
C THR A 299 -21.19 16.43 25.68
N ALA A 300 -22.28 15.81 26.12
CA ALA A 300 -22.93 16.13 27.40
C ALA A 300 -22.10 15.67 28.62
N GLY A 301 -21.38 14.56 28.50
CA GLY A 301 -20.49 14.05 29.55
C GLY A 301 -19.18 14.82 29.68
N GLY A 302 -18.75 15.51 28.62
CA GLY A 302 -17.45 16.17 28.55
C GLY A 302 -16.28 15.19 28.40
N ILE A 303 -15.07 15.73 28.27
CA ILE A 303 -13.87 14.93 28.00
C ILE A 303 -13.39 14.24 29.29
N PRO A 304 -13.34 12.89 29.35
CA PRO A 304 -12.83 12.17 30.50
C PRO A 304 -11.44 12.64 30.94
N GLN A 305 -11.15 12.57 32.25
CA GLN A 305 -9.91 13.15 32.80
C GLN A 305 -8.64 12.46 32.30
N GLU A 306 -8.66 11.13 32.18
CA GLU A 306 -7.50 10.32 31.78
C GLU A 306 -7.71 9.77 30.37
N LEU A 307 -7.44 10.61 29.36
CA LEU A 307 -7.43 10.18 27.96
C LEU A 307 -6.01 10.10 27.41
N ALA A 308 -5.73 9.02 26.68
CA ALA A 308 -4.53 8.87 25.89
C ALA A 308 -4.51 9.88 24.73
N PRO A 309 -3.32 10.21 24.17
CA PRO A 309 -3.22 11.08 22.99
C PRO A 309 -4.15 10.66 21.83
N SER A 310 -4.26 9.35 21.58
CA SER A 310 -5.13 8.79 20.55
C SER A 310 -6.62 9.08 20.79
N ALA A 311 -7.04 9.15 22.04
CA ALA A 311 -8.42 9.47 22.43
C ALA A 311 -8.68 10.97 22.31
N LEU A 312 -7.74 11.82 22.72
CA LEU A 312 -7.86 13.27 22.54
C LEU A 312 -7.89 13.65 21.05
N ALA A 313 -7.08 12.99 20.22
CA ALA A 313 -7.09 13.17 18.77
C ALA A 313 -8.39 12.72 18.09
N SER A 314 -9.26 11.96 18.77
CA SER A 314 -10.58 11.62 18.25
C SER A 314 -11.48 12.84 18.06
N LEU A 315 -11.21 13.95 18.75
CA LEU A 315 -12.01 15.19 18.66
C LEU A 315 -11.68 16.04 17.42
N VAL A 316 -10.94 15.52 16.46
CA VAL A 316 -10.58 16.22 15.22
C VAL A 316 -11.79 16.63 14.35
N TRP A 317 -12.97 16.07 14.63
CA TRP A 317 -14.25 16.44 14.01
C TRP A 317 -14.91 17.67 14.64
N ALA A 318 -14.52 18.07 15.85
CA ALA A 318 -15.35 18.94 16.69
C ALA A 318 -15.45 20.38 16.17
N ASP A 319 -14.36 20.97 15.71
CA ASP A 319 -14.41 22.31 15.10
C ASP A 319 -15.11 22.29 13.72
N GLU A 320 -14.93 21.22 12.94
CA GLU A 320 -15.64 21.03 11.68
C GLU A 320 -17.16 20.87 11.90
N LEU A 321 -17.58 20.20 12.98
CA LEU A 321 -18.98 20.10 13.37
C LEU A 321 -19.51 21.44 13.87
N ALA A 322 -18.73 22.21 14.64
CA ALA A 322 -19.09 23.58 15.03
C ALA A 322 -19.31 24.46 13.80
N ASP A 323 -18.38 24.44 12.84
CA ASP A 323 -18.43 25.24 11.61
C ASP A 323 -19.66 24.87 10.76
N THR A 324 -20.05 23.59 10.74
CA THR A 324 -21.17 23.10 9.90
C THR A 324 -22.53 23.21 10.58
N SER A 325 -22.60 23.01 11.91
CA SER A 325 -23.86 23.06 12.69
C SER A 325 -24.19 24.46 13.23
N GLY A 326 -23.18 25.33 13.36
CA GLY A 326 -23.28 26.61 14.05
C GLY A 326 -23.26 26.50 15.57
N ASP A 327 -23.05 25.32 16.16
CA ASP A 327 -23.04 25.10 17.60
C ASP A 327 -21.62 25.27 18.18
N PRO A 328 -21.36 26.36 18.94
CA PRO A 328 -20.02 26.64 19.45
C PRO A 328 -19.57 25.67 20.54
N ARG A 329 -20.46 24.84 21.12
CA ARG A 329 -20.06 23.89 22.18
C ARG A 329 -18.99 22.91 21.72
N TYR A 330 -18.97 22.56 20.44
CA TYR A 330 -17.96 21.66 19.89
C TYR A 330 -16.58 22.30 19.78
N ASN A 331 -16.49 23.63 19.58
CA ASN A 331 -15.20 24.34 19.64
C ASN A 331 -14.60 24.27 21.04
N SER A 332 -15.42 24.37 22.09
CA SER A 332 -14.96 24.23 23.47
C SER A 332 -14.34 22.85 23.73
N LEU A 333 -14.86 21.77 23.12
CA LEU A 333 -14.26 20.44 23.24
C LEU A 333 -12.82 20.38 22.69
N VAL A 334 -12.54 21.06 21.57
CA VAL A 334 -11.18 21.11 21.02
C VAL A 334 -10.22 21.80 21.99
N ILE A 335 -10.67 22.91 22.59
CA ILE A 335 -9.89 23.69 23.55
C ILE A 335 -9.65 22.88 24.84
N ASP A 336 -10.71 22.27 25.38
CA ASP A 336 -10.64 21.41 26.58
C ASP A 336 -9.71 20.20 26.36
N ALA A 337 -9.72 19.63 25.15
CA ALA A 337 -8.78 18.58 24.76
C ALA A 337 -7.35 19.12 24.74
N ALA A 338 -7.12 20.23 24.03
CA ALA A 338 -5.80 20.85 23.89
C ALA A 338 -5.18 21.26 25.23
N ASP A 339 -6.00 21.66 26.20
CA ASP A 339 -5.56 22.01 27.55
C ASP A 339 -5.02 20.83 28.36
N ARG A 340 -5.24 19.59 27.89
CA ARG A 340 -4.59 18.40 28.46
C ARG A 340 -3.12 18.28 28.06
N TRP A 341 -2.69 18.97 27.01
CA TRP A 341 -1.29 18.97 26.62
C TRP A 341 -0.47 19.96 27.44
N THR A 342 0.57 19.45 28.08
CA THR A 342 1.44 20.26 28.95
C THR A 342 2.90 20.05 28.59
N ALA A 343 3.64 21.15 28.47
CA ALA A 343 5.09 21.11 28.25
C ALA A 343 5.81 20.49 29.45
N THR A 344 6.83 19.67 29.18
CA THR A 344 7.63 18.96 30.20
C THR A 344 9.10 19.42 30.22
N GLY A 345 9.42 20.50 29.49
CA GLY A 345 10.78 21.02 29.29
C GLY A 345 11.37 20.65 27.92
N SER A 346 12.45 21.32 27.53
CA SER A 346 13.11 21.07 26.24
C SER A 346 13.73 19.67 26.19
N GLY A 347 13.59 19.00 25.04
CA GLY A 347 14.10 17.64 24.81
C GLY A 347 13.16 16.52 25.29
N SER A 348 12.10 16.86 26.03
CA SER A 348 11.12 15.93 26.59
C SER A 348 9.79 15.99 25.83
N ALA A 349 9.12 14.84 25.69
CA ALA A 349 7.80 14.81 25.08
C ALA A 349 6.77 15.50 26.01
N PRO A 350 5.89 16.36 25.50
CA PRO A 350 4.82 16.96 26.29
C PRO A 350 3.87 15.86 26.76
N LYS A 351 3.26 16.00 27.94
CA LYS A 351 2.17 15.09 28.32
C LYS A 351 0.96 15.39 27.45
N PRO A 352 0.14 14.39 27.06
CA PRO A 352 0.26 12.97 27.39
C PRO A 352 1.03 12.14 26.35
N CYS A 353 1.84 12.75 25.47
CA CYS A 353 2.62 12.01 24.47
C CYS A 353 3.60 11.04 25.12
N ASP A 354 3.92 9.97 24.39
CA ASP A 354 4.86 8.95 24.81
C ASP A 354 6.27 9.56 24.96
N PRO A 355 6.96 9.33 26.11
CA PRO A 355 8.29 9.88 26.36
C PRO A 355 9.36 9.38 25.39
N ASP A 356 9.11 8.29 24.67
CA ASP A 356 9.99 7.73 23.64
C ASP A 356 9.78 8.37 22.25
N PHE A 357 8.89 9.38 22.14
CA PHE A 357 8.56 10.09 20.91
C PHE A 357 8.05 9.14 19.82
N ARG A 358 6.87 8.57 20.04
CA ARG A 358 6.20 7.78 18.99
C ARG A 358 5.74 8.67 17.86
N THR A 359 5.93 8.20 16.63
CA THR A 359 5.49 8.91 15.42
C THR A 359 3.98 9.19 15.40
N GLU A 360 3.16 8.32 16.01
CA GLU A 360 1.72 8.48 16.15
C GLU A 360 1.38 9.79 16.84
N ASP A 361 2.10 10.13 17.91
CA ASP A 361 1.84 11.33 18.70
C ASP A 361 2.08 12.62 17.90
N MET A 362 2.89 12.57 16.83
CA MET A 362 3.04 13.71 15.92
C MET A 362 1.71 14.06 15.27
N PHE A 363 0.93 13.08 14.82
CA PHE A 363 -0.42 13.33 14.32
C PHE A 363 -1.38 13.69 15.45
N MET A 364 -1.35 12.94 16.56
CA MET A 364 -2.30 13.15 17.66
C MET A 364 -2.20 14.55 18.28
N SER A 365 -0.98 15.08 18.46
CA SER A 365 -0.79 16.43 18.98
C SER A 365 -1.14 17.48 17.94
N SER A 366 -0.75 17.28 16.67
CA SER A 366 -0.95 18.28 15.61
C SER A 366 -2.42 18.47 15.26
N SER A 367 -3.21 17.40 15.31
CA SER A 367 -4.63 17.43 14.96
C SER A 367 -5.50 18.21 15.97
N ILE A 368 -5.00 18.43 17.19
CA ILE A 368 -5.72 19.15 18.26
C ILE A 368 -5.08 20.49 18.58
N LEU A 369 -3.76 20.54 18.84
CA LEU A 369 -3.08 21.77 19.25
C LEU A 369 -3.16 22.87 18.17
N GLY A 370 -3.02 22.50 16.90
CA GLY A 370 -3.14 23.45 15.79
C GLY A 370 -4.54 24.06 15.68
N ARG A 371 -5.58 23.24 15.89
CA ARG A 371 -6.98 23.69 15.88
C ARG A 371 -7.30 24.58 17.07
N ALA A 372 -6.81 24.24 18.27
CA ALA A 372 -6.96 25.10 19.44
C ALA A 372 -6.31 26.47 19.23
N TYR A 373 -5.10 26.52 18.65
CA TYR A 373 -4.49 27.80 18.27
C TYR A 373 -5.35 28.58 17.27
N ARG A 374 -5.91 27.92 16.25
CA ARG A 374 -6.83 28.57 15.29
C ARG A 374 -8.04 29.19 15.99
N LEU A 375 -8.57 28.53 17.02
CA LEU A 375 -9.77 28.97 17.75
C LEU A 375 -9.48 30.08 18.77
N THR A 376 -8.33 30.06 19.45
CA THR A 376 -8.06 30.96 20.58
C THR A 376 -7.01 32.04 20.29
N GLY A 377 -6.11 31.81 19.34
CA GLY A 377 -4.92 32.64 19.11
C GLY A 377 -3.81 32.46 20.16
N GLU A 378 -3.95 31.52 21.10
CA GLU A 378 -2.96 31.31 22.17
C GLU A 378 -1.71 30.57 21.67
N ARG A 379 -0.59 31.29 21.58
CA ARG A 379 0.69 30.73 21.07
C ARG A 379 1.18 29.49 21.81
N ARG A 380 0.83 29.30 23.08
CA ARG A 380 1.26 28.13 23.86
C ARG A 380 0.98 26.80 23.17
N TYR A 381 -0.13 26.68 22.43
CA TYR A 381 -0.49 25.43 21.76
C TYR A 381 0.48 25.10 20.61
N VAL A 382 0.78 26.09 19.75
CA VAL A 382 1.73 25.92 18.66
C VAL A 382 3.17 25.84 19.16
N ASP A 383 3.51 26.51 20.27
CA ASP A 383 4.82 26.39 20.91
C ASP A 383 5.06 24.96 21.44
N ILE A 384 4.08 24.36 22.14
CA ILE A 384 4.16 22.96 22.61
C ILE A 384 4.34 22.03 21.41
N LEU A 385 3.52 22.21 20.37
CA LEU A 385 3.56 21.40 19.17
C LEU A 385 4.90 21.49 18.44
N ALA A 386 5.37 22.70 18.18
CA ALA A 386 6.60 22.94 17.44
C ALA A 386 7.84 22.44 18.19
N ASN A 387 7.88 22.62 19.53
CA ASN A 387 8.91 22.05 20.36
C ASN A 387 8.93 20.52 20.28
N PHE A 388 7.78 19.86 20.43
CA PHE A 388 7.68 18.40 20.34
C PHE A 388 8.22 17.85 19.02
N LEU A 389 7.78 18.43 17.89
CA LEU A 389 8.21 17.98 16.56
C LEU A 389 9.72 18.12 16.37
N VAL A 390 10.32 19.24 16.81
CA VAL A 390 11.76 19.52 16.62
C VAL A 390 12.64 18.74 17.61
N ASP A 391 12.17 18.55 18.85
CA ASP A 391 12.95 17.93 19.94
C ASP A 391 12.95 16.40 19.89
N GLY A 392 12.06 15.78 19.10
CA GLY A 392 12.00 14.32 19.00
C GLY A 392 13.28 13.67 18.50
N LYS A 393 13.96 14.29 17.54
CA LYS A 393 15.22 13.81 16.92
C LYS A 393 15.17 12.36 16.40
N ILE A 394 13.99 11.92 15.95
CA ILE A 394 13.76 10.58 15.38
C ILE A 394 13.77 10.54 13.84
N GLN A 395 13.78 11.72 13.18
CA GLN A 395 14.00 11.82 11.74
C GLN A 395 15.48 11.62 11.40
N GLN A 396 15.76 10.74 10.46
CA GLN A 396 17.10 10.44 9.98
C GLN A 396 17.52 11.37 8.83
N SER A 397 18.81 11.38 8.50
CA SER A 397 19.38 12.29 7.48
C SER A 397 18.78 12.09 6.08
N HIS A 398 18.36 10.87 5.75
CA HIS A 398 17.66 10.56 4.50
C HIS A 398 16.18 10.96 4.51
N GLY A 399 15.63 11.40 5.63
CA GLY A 399 14.29 11.98 5.73
C GLY A 399 13.23 11.08 6.38
N LEU A 400 13.45 9.77 6.47
CA LEU A 400 12.52 8.86 7.15
C LEU A 400 12.64 8.97 8.68
N TYR A 401 11.59 8.55 9.36
CA TYR A 401 11.47 8.49 10.81
C TYR A 401 11.62 7.06 11.30
N TRP A 402 12.38 6.90 12.38
CA TRP A 402 12.20 5.74 13.26
C TRP A 402 10.81 5.78 13.88
N HIS A 403 10.27 4.61 14.23
CA HIS A 403 8.97 4.53 14.91
C HIS A 403 8.99 5.30 16.24
N CYS A 404 10.06 5.16 17.01
CA CYS A 404 10.34 5.93 18.22
C CYS A 404 11.85 5.86 18.53
N ARG A 405 12.31 6.53 19.60
CA ARG A 405 13.75 6.56 19.94
C ARG A 405 14.31 5.17 20.26
N SER A 406 13.53 4.29 20.88
CA SER A 406 13.97 2.91 21.21
C SER A 406 13.77 1.88 20.09
N ALA A 407 13.05 2.23 19.00
CA ALA A 407 12.74 1.31 17.92
C ALA A 407 13.08 1.91 16.54
N SER A 408 14.31 1.66 16.10
CA SER A 408 14.91 2.19 14.86
C SER A 408 14.40 1.52 13.57
N TYR A 409 13.09 1.35 13.43
CA TYR A 409 12.45 0.73 12.25
C TYR A 409 11.68 1.77 11.44
N TYR A 410 11.84 1.74 10.12
CA TYR A 410 11.14 2.64 9.19
C TYR A 410 9.79 2.08 8.80
N TRP A 411 8.92 1.97 9.80
CA TRP A 411 7.56 1.48 9.62
C TRP A 411 6.74 2.49 8.79
N GLY A 412 6.07 1.99 7.75
CA GLY A 412 5.33 2.77 6.76
C GLY A 412 4.28 3.65 7.41
N ARG A 413 3.42 3.08 8.27
CA ARG A 413 2.39 3.87 8.95
C ARG A 413 2.96 4.81 10.02
N GLY A 414 4.06 4.46 10.68
CA GLY A 414 4.76 5.40 11.56
C GLY A 414 5.23 6.66 10.79
N ASN A 415 5.84 6.46 9.63
CA ASN A 415 6.19 7.55 8.73
C ASN A 415 4.96 8.28 8.15
N GLY A 416 3.85 7.57 7.95
CA GLY A 416 2.55 8.16 7.62
C GLY A 416 2.05 9.12 8.72
N PHE A 417 2.15 8.75 10.00
CA PHE A 417 1.76 9.64 11.10
C PHE A 417 2.68 10.86 11.20
N ALA A 418 3.98 10.68 10.97
CA ALA A 418 4.91 11.80 10.87
C ALA A 418 4.53 12.75 9.71
N ALA A 419 4.19 12.20 8.54
CA ALA A 419 3.75 12.98 7.38
C ALA A 419 2.48 13.79 7.67
N MET A 420 1.45 13.14 8.21
CA MET A 420 0.21 13.80 8.58
C MET A 420 0.44 14.86 9.65
N GLY A 421 1.13 14.52 10.74
CA GLY A 421 1.43 15.44 11.83
C GLY A 421 2.16 16.69 11.37
N LEU A 422 3.20 16.53 10.55
CA LEU A 422 3.92 17.66 9.96
C LEU A 422 3.02 18.52 9.06
N SER A 423 2.16 17.91 8.23
CA SER A 423 1.25 18.64 7.35
C SER A 423 0.14 19.40 8.13
N GLU A 424 -0.42 18.78 9.17
CA GLU A 424 -1.41 19.41 10.07
C GLU A 424 -0.76 20.57 10.82
N ALA A 425 0.43 20.36 11.40
CA ALA A 425 1.16 21.39 12.13
C ALA A 425 1.46 22.61 11.24
N LEU A 426 1.98 22.40 10.02
CA LEU A 426 2.32 23.49 9.10
C LEU A 426 1.10 24.32 8.66
N ALA A 427 -0.10 23.76 8.69
CA ALA A 427 -1.32 24.49 8.37
C ALA A 427 -1.78 25.46 9.48
N HIS A 428 -1.25 25.31 10.70
CA HIS A 428 -1.65 26.11 11.85
C HIS A 428 -0.51 26.92 12.48
N ILE A 429 0.74 26.48 12.35
CA ILE A 429 1.91 27.20 12.87
C ILE A 429 2.09 28.53 12.10
N PRO A 430 2.13 29.68 12.81
CA PRO A 430 2.30 31.00 12.20
C PRO A 430 3.58 31.13 11.38
N GLU A 431 3.52 31.92 10.30
CA GLU A 431 4.67 32.15 9.42
C GLU A 431 5.89 32.73 10.14
N ASP A 432 5.67 33.52 11.19
CA ASP A 432 6.71 34.17 12.00
C ASP A 432 7.24 33.31 13.17
N HIS A 433 6.76 32.06 13.31
CA HIS A 433 7.25 31.15 14.35
C HIS A 433 8.68 30.66 14.04
N ASP A 434 9.59 30.83 14.99
CA ASP A 434 11.03 30.49 14.89
C ASP A 434 11.32 29.06 14.39
N LYS A 435 10.48 28.08 14.74
CA LYS A 435 10.65 26.67 14.38
C LYS A 435 9.99 26.26 13.07
N ARG A 436 9.14 27.12 12.48
CA ARG A 436 8.42 26.78 11.25
C ARG A 436 9.36 26.41 10.09
N PRO A 437 10.49 27.12 9.83
CA PRO A 437 11.42 26.72 8.77
C PRO A 437 12.02 25.32 8.98
N ALA A 438 12.32 24.95 10.23
CA ALA A 438 12.84 23.63 10.55
C ALA A 438 11.80 22.54 10.27
N ILE A 439 10.55 22.76 10.69
CA ILE A 439 9.43 21.84 10.49
C ILE A 439 9.11 21.69 8.99
N LEU A 440 9.12 22.78 8.23
CA LEU A 440 8.95 22.74 6.78
C LEU A 440 10.07 21.92 6.11
N GLY A 441 11.32 22.07 6.57
CA GLY A 441 12.43 21.25 6.10
C GLY A 441 12.29 19.76 6.48
N MET A 442 11.78 19.46 7.67
CA MET A 442 11.48 18.08 8.10
C MET A 442 10.42 17.44 7.21
N TYR A 443 9.33 18.17 6.95
CA TYR A 443 8.27 17.76 6.03
C TYR A 443 8.80 17.50 4.62
N GLY A 444 9.52 18.45 4.02
CA GLY A 444 10.06 18.30 2.67
C GLY A 444 10.98 17.08 2.50
N ARG A 445 11.88 16.83 3.47
CA ARG A 445 12.75 15.63 3.44
C ARG A 445 11.97 14.33 3.54
N LEU A 446 10.94 14.28 4.40
CA LEU A 446 10.10 13.10 4.52
C LEU A 446 9.33 12.83 3.21
N MET A 447 8.69 13.87 2.65
CA MET A 447 7.93 13.75 1.40
C MET A 447 8.83 13.30 0.25
N GLN A 448 10.04 13.84 0.14
CA GLN A 448 11.03 13.41 -0.85
C GLN A 448 11.37 11.92 -0.70
N SER A 449 11.62 11.46 0.53
CA SER A 449 11.98 10.06 0.76
C SER A 449 10.84 9.08 0.53
N LEU A 450 9.61 9.43 0.95
CA LEU A 450 8.43 8.62 0.68
C LEU A 450 8.14 8.52 -0.83
N GLY A 451 8.22 9.64 -1.56
CA GLY A 451 8.05 9.63 -3.02
C GLY A 451 9.10 8.77 -3.75
N ARG A 452 10.34 8.73 -3.25
CA ARG A 452 11.40 7.86 -3.80
C ARG A 452 11.16 6.37 -3.52
N LEU A 453 10.53 6.04 -2.40
CA LEU A 453 10.26 4.66 -1.98
C LEU A 453 8.89 4.14 -2.44
N GLN A 454 8.08 5.00 -3.05
CA GLN A 454 6.82 4.62 -3.66
C GLN A 454 7.06 3.50 -4.68
N HIS A 455 6.39 2.37 -4.48
CA HIS A 455 6.45 1.24 -5.38
C HIS A 455 5.79 1.64 -6.72
N PRO A 456 6.20 1.06 -7.88
CA PRO A 456 5.58 1.38 -9.17
C PRO A 456 4.07 1.13 -9.27
N SER A 457 3.48 0.39 -8.33
CA SER A 457 2.03 0.28 -8.20
C SER A 457 1.37 1.49 -7.53
N GLY A 458 2.13 2.48 -7.08
CA GLY A 458 1.69 3.68 -6.35
C GLY A 458 1.60 3.54 -4.82
N LEU A 459 1.69 2.32 -4.27
CA LEU A 459 1.68 2.09 -2.82
C LEU A 459 3.07 2.24 -2.18
N LEU A 460 3.09 2.47 -0.86
CA LEU A 460 4.27 2.34 -0.02
C LEU A 460 4.41 0.92 0.56
N PRO A 461 5.64 0.42 0.78
CA PRO A 461 5.86 -0.79 1.57
C PRO A 461 5.55 -0.58 3.07
N ASN A 462 5.06 -1.62 3.76
CA ASN A 462 4.83 -1.61 5.21
C ASN A 462 6.14 -1.37 6.02
N VAL A 463 7.27 -1.91 5.57
CA VAL A 463 8.61 -1.58 6.07
C VAL A 463 9.38 -0.95 4.91
N LEU A 464 9.60 0.36 4.99
CA LEU A 464 9.93 1.21 3.84
C LEU A 464 11.29 0.89 3.21
N ASP A 465 12.24 0.40 4.01
CA ASP A 465 13.60 0.08 3.57
C ASP A 465 13.85 -1.43 3.44
N PHE A 466 12.79 -2.25 3.51
CA PHE A 466 12.90 -3.71 3.40
C PHE A 466 12.33 -4.21 2.05
N PRO A 467 13.19 -4.65 1.11
CA PRO A 467 12.74 -5.17 -0.18
C PRO A 467 11.77 -6.35 -0.03
N GLY A 468 10.63 -6.28 -0.72
CA GLY A 468 9.59 -7.31 -0.67
C GLY A 468 8.65 -7.21 0.51
N SER A 469 8.83 -6.23 1.42
CA SER A 469 7.77 -5.89 2.38
C SER A 469 6.46 -5.66 1.61
N TYR A 470 5.37 -6.21 2.15
CA TYR A 470 4.07 -6.05 1.49
C TYR A 470 3.69 -4.57 1.36
N LEU A 471 2.93 -4.27 0.33
CA LEU A 471 2.48 -2.92 0.01
C LEU A 471 1.28 -2.58 0.89
N GLU A 472 1.33 -1.44 1.58
CA GLU A 472 0.41 -1.14 2.68
C GLU A 472 -0.47 0.07 2.37
N PHE A 473 -1.77 -0.15 2.49
CA PHE A 473 -2.81 0.77 2.05
C PHE A 473 -2.86 2.05 2.90
N THR A 474 -2.81 1.93 4.22
CA THR A 474 -3.08 3.03 5.14
C THR A 474 -1.97 4.08 5.11
N SER A 475 -0.71 3.66 5.16
CA SER A 475 0.47 4.53 5.02
C SER A 475 0.49 5.26 3.69
N THR A 476 0.03 4.61 2.61
CA THR A 476 -0.12 5.25 1.31
C THR A 476 -1.20 6.34 1.35
N CYS A 477 -2.36 6.08 1.97
CA CYS A 477 -3.39 7.11 2.17
C CYS A 477 -2.85 8.30 2.96
N MET A 478 -2.07 8.04 4.03
CA MET A 478 -1.50 9.07 4.89
C MET A 478 -0.44 9.92 4.17
N MET A 479 0.44 9.28 3.38
CA MET A 479 1.38 9.98 2.50
C MET A 479 0.64 10.83 1.47
N GLY A 480 -0.33 10.22 0.76
CA GLY A 480 -1.12 10.88 -0.27
C GLY A 480 -1.86 12.10 0.27
N TYR A 481 -2.54 11.96 1.41
CA TYR A 481 -3.21 13.07 2.11
C TYR A 481 -2.24 14.20 2.45
N ALA A 482 -1.11 13.87 3.11
CA ALA A 482 -0.14 14.86 3.54
C ALA A 482 0.47 15.62 2.35
N MET A 483 0.77 14.93 1.25
CA MET A 483 1.30 15.55 0.03
C MET A 483 0.24 16.35 -0.74
N ALA A 484 -1.00 15.85 -0.84
CA ALA A 484 -2.11 16.57 -1.49
C ALA A 484 -2.38 17.90 -0.79
N ARG A 485 -2.42 17.87 0.55
CA ARG A 485 -2.52 19.09 1.38
C ARG A 485 -1.31 20.00 1.21
N GLY A 486 -0.11 19.44 1.15
CA GLY A 486 1.12 20.19 0.90
C GLY A 486 1.13 20.91 -0.44
N LEU A 487 0.65 20.27 -1.51
CA LEU A 487 0.47 20.90 -2.82
C LEU A 487 -0.55 22.03 -2.76
N ARG A 488 -1.71 21.77 -2.14
CA ARG A 488 -2.81 22.73 -2.04
C ARG A 488 -2.45 23.97 -1.23
N LEU A 489 -1.69 23.80 -0.15
CA LEU A 489 -1.25 24.89 0.74
C LEU A 489 0.11 25.48 0.34
N GLY A 490 0.73 25.03 -0.76
CA GLY A 490 1.99 25.58 -1.26
C GLY A 490 3.24 25.18 -0.46
N PHE A 491 3.19 24.10 0.34
CA PHE A 491 4.35 23.55 1.05
C PHE A 491 5.20 22.65 0.16
N LEU A 492 4.60 22.07 -0.89
CA LEU A 492 5.28 21.23 -1.88
C LEU A 492 5.20 21.87 -3.26
N ALA A 493 6.23 21.59 -4.06
CA ALA A 493 6.30 22.03 -5.44
C ALA A 493 5.41 21.14 -6.34
N PRO A 494 4.92 21.65 -7.50
CA PRO A 494 3.96 20.96 -8.36
C PRO A 494 4.41 19.57 -8.86
N GLU A 495 5.71 19.29 -8.90
CA GLU A 495 6.26 18.01 -9.36
C GLU A 495 5.83 16.83 -8.47
N TYR A 496 5.49 17.09 -7.20
CA TYR A 496 4.94 16.05 -6.31
C TYR A 496 3.57 15.55 -6.73
N LYS A 497 2.87 16.25 -7.65
CA LYS A 497 1.57 15.82 -8.16
C LYS A 497 1.61 14.41 -8.76
N GLN A 498 2.68 14.04 -9.45
CA GLN A 498 2.81 12.69 -10.02
C GLN A 498 2.84 11.59 -8.94
N VAL A 499 3.52 11.84 -7.82
CA VAL A 499 3.58 10.91 -6.67
C VAL A 499 2.20 10.76 -6.03
N VAL A 500 1.49 11.88 -5.86
CA VAL A 500 0.15 11.92 -5.29
C VAL A 500 -0.88 11.23 -6.17
N ASP A 501 -0.85 11.48 -7.48
CA ASP A 501 -1.76 10.85 -8.44
C ASP A 501 -1.54 9.33 -8.48
N ALA A 502 -0.28 8.88 -8.48
CA ALA A 502 0.03 7.44 -8.40
C ALA A 502 -0.47 6.81 -7.08
N ALA A 503 -0.33 7.52 -5.95
CA ALA A 503 -0.86 7.05 -4.66
C ALA A 503 -2.39 6.97 -4.69
N TRP A 504 -3.05 7.95 -5.29
CA TRP A 504 -4.50 7.98 -5.43
C TRP A 504 -5.01 6.80 -6.26
N ASP A 505 -4.42 6.57 -7.44
CA ASP A 505 -4.79 5.47 -8.33
C ASP A 505 -4.68 4.10 -7.64
N ALA A 506 -3.59 3.90 -6.90
CA ALA A 506 -3.32 2.67 -6.14
C ALA A 506 -4.27 2.43 -4.97
N VAL A 507 -4.69 3.50 -4.30
CA VAL A 507 -5.66 3.45 -3.20
C VAL A 507 -7.07 3.23 -3.75
N ALA A 508 -7.45 3.93 -4.83
CA ALA A 508 -8.77 3.86 -5.44
C ALA A 508 -9.12 2.44 -5.93
N GLU A 509 -8.16 1.72 -6.50
CA GLU A 509 -8.37 0.32 -6.95
C GLU A 509 -8.46 -0.70 -5.79
N ARG A 510 -8.06 -0.32 -4.57
CA ARG A 510 -8.08 -1.15 -3.36
C ARG A 510 -9.26 -0.91 -2.44
N ILE A 511 -10.16 -0.01 -2.83
CA ILE A 511 -11.43 0.21 -2.15
C ILE A 511 -12.50 -0.51 -2.97
N ASP A 512 -13.32 -1.37 -2.39
CA ASP A 512 -14.44 -1.99 -3.11
C ASP A 512 -15.69 -1.09 -3.15
N ASP A 513 -16.82 -1.60 -3.63
CA ASP A 513 -18.04 -0.81 -3.81
C ASP A 513 -18.84 -0.59 -2.52
N VAL A 514 -18.44 -1.22 -1.42
CA VAL A 514 -19.05 -1.05 -0.09
C VAL A 514 -18.08 -0.48 0.94
N GLY A 515 -16.89 -0.05 0.50
CA GLY A 515 -15.90 0.63 1.32
C GLY A 515 -14.92 -0.29 2.04
N ASN A 516 -14.91 -1.59 1.75
CA ASN A 516 -13.83 -2.46 2.24
C ASN A 516 -12.50 -2.06 1.59
N VAL A 517 -11.42 -2.26 2.34
CA VAL A 517 -10.06 -1.96 1.89
C VAL A 517 -9.22 -3.24 1.81
N VAL A 518 -8.16 -3.20 1.01
CA VAL A 518 -7.22 -4.32 0.85
C VAL A 518 -5.81 -3.90 1.23
N ASP A 519 -5.11 -4.79 1.95
CA ASP A 519 -3.74 -4.59 2.44
C ASP A 519 -3.58 -3.47 3.49
N ALA A 520 -4.59 -3.32 4.35
CA ALA A 520 -4.55 -2.39 5.48
C ALA A 520 -3.83 -3.04 6.69
N CYS A 521 -2.71 -2.50 7.16
CA CYS A 521 -2.04 -3.09 8.31
C CYS A 521 -2.87 -2.91 9.59
N ALA A 522 -3.15 -4.02 10.28
CA ALA A 522 -3.89 -4.04 11.54
C ALA A 522 -3.24 -3.16 12.63
N SER A 523 -3.99 -2.92 13.71
CA SER A 523 -3.49 -2.13 14.86
C SER A 523 -2.11 -2.64 15.30
N THR A 524 -1.15 -1.73 15.38
CA THR A 524 0.27 -2.05 15.55
C THR A 524 0.88 -0.98 16.44
N GLY A 525 1.46 -1.40 17.56
CA GLY A 525 2.33 -0.56 18.37
C GLY A 525 3.80 -0.82 18.05
N VAL A 526 4.70 -0.37 18.92
CA VAL A 526 6.13 -0.64 18.78
C VAL A 526 6.40 -2.14 18.81
N GLN A 527 7.10 -2.66 17.80
CA GLN A 527 7.55 -4.05 17.71
C GLN A 527 9.03 -4.17 18.05
N ASN A 528 9.46 -5.38 18.45
CA ASN A 528 10.81 -5.66 18.93
C ASN A 528 11.82 -5.82 17.80
N ASN A 529 11.36 -6.31 16.63
CA ASN A 529 12.21 -6.62 15.49
C ASN A 529 11.48 -6.40 14.16
N VAL A 530 12.24 -6.36 13.06
CA VAL A 530 11.71 -6.13 11.71
C VAL A 530 10.70 -7.21 11.28
N ARG A 531 10.88 -8.46 11.72
CA ARG A 531 9.99 -9.58 11.38
C ARG A 531 8.59 -9.36 11.94
N GLU A 532 8.47 -8.88 13.17
CA GLU A 532 7.18 -8.53 13.77
C GLU A 532 6.46 -7.42 12.99
N TYR A 533 7.17 -6.48 12.34
CA TYR A 533 6.55 -5.52 11.42
C TYR A 533 6.12 -6.19 10.11
N LEU A 534 6.97 -7.01 9.49
CA LEU A 534 6.67 -7.72 8.25
C LEU A 534 5.47 -8.68 8.39
N ASP A 535 5.28 -9.24 9.59
CA ASP A 535 4.20 -10.17 9.94
C ASP A 535 2.97 -9.45 10.52
N ARG A 536 2.88 -8.11 10.43
CA ARG A 536 1.63 -7.46 10.85
C ARG A 536 0.49 -7.90 9.93
N PRO A 537 -0.66 -8.32 10.50
CA PRO A 537 -1.80 -8.73 9.69
C PRO A 537 -2.21 -7.63 8.71
N ALA A 538 -2.36 -8.01 7.44
CA ALA A 538 -2.94 -7.18 6.40
C ALA A 538 -4.43 -7.50 6.31
N ILE A 539 -5.25 -6.53 6.67
CA ILE A 539 -6.70 -6.61 6.68
C ILE A 539 -7.22 -6.53 5.25
N PHE A 540 -8.15 -7.43 4.97
CA PHE A 540 -9.04 -7.39 3.82
C PHE A 540 -10.46 -7.24 4.37
N GLY A 541 -11.09 -6.09 4.12
CA GLY A 541 -12.42 -5.82 4.62
C GLY A 541 -12.54 -4.46 5.28
N TYR A 542 -13.47 -4.40 6.23
CA TYR A 542 -13.70 -3.24 7.07
C TYR A 542 -12.53 -3.02 8.06
N ASP A 543 -11.98 -1.81 8.07
CA ASP A 543 -11.06 -1.33 9.11
C ASP A 543 -11.23 0.19 9.31
N ASP A 544 -11.76 0.59 10.47
CA ASP A 544 -12.09 1.99 10.79
C ASP A 544 -10.94 2.96 10.51
N ARG A 545 -9.72 2.55 10.90
CA ARG A 545 -8.53 3.37 10.73
C ARG A 545 -8.27 3.64 9.25
N SER A 546 -8.23 2.58 8.47
CA SER A 546 -7.81 2.65 7.07
C SER A 546 -8.87 3.28 6.19
N GLY A 547 -10.14 2.94 6.42
CA GLY A 547 -11.28 3.60 5.79
C GLY A 547 -11.34 5.10 6.09
N GLY A 548 -11.12 5.49 7.35
CA GLY A 548 -11.06 6.90 7.76
C GLY A 548 -9.91 7.67 7.09
N MET A 549 -8.71 7.09 7.03
CA MET A 549 -7.57 7.70 6.35
C MET A 549 -7.78 7.81 4.83
N ALA A 550 -8.42 6.80 4.21
CA ALA A 550 -8.80 6.85 2.81
C ALA A 550 -9.85 7.94 2.54
N LEU A 551 -10.81 8.13 3.44
CA LEU A 551 -11.84 9.17 3.31
C LEU A 551 -11.23 10.58 3.40
N TRP A 552 -10.30 10.79 4.33
CA TRP A 552 -9.52 12.03 4.38
C TRP A 552 -8.68 12.25 3.12
N PHE A 553 -8.03 11.21 2.60
CA PHE A 553 -7.26 11.33 1.38
C PHE A 553 -8.16 11.68 0.18
N ALA A 554 -9.32 11.02 0.03
CA ALA A 554 -10.27 11.28 -1.05
C ALA A 554 -10.81 12.72 -1.02
N THR A 555 -11.22 13.19 0.16
CA THR A 555 -11.72 14.57 0.33
C THR A 555 -10.62 15.60 0.09
N GLU A 556 -9.38 15.36 0.52
CA GLU A 556 -8.26 16.27 0.26
C GLU A 556 -7.84 16.28 -1.21
N MET A 557 -7.89 15.14 -1.89
CA MET A 557 -7.66 15.05 -3.34
C MET A 557 -8.70 15.85 -4.13
N GLU A 558 -9.96 15.81 -3.69
CA GLU A 558 -11.02 16.61 -4.31
C GLU A 558 -10.80 18.11 -4.07
N ARG A 559 -10.42 18.51 -2.85
CA ARG A 559 -10.04 19.89 -2.53
C ARG A 559 -8.86 20.38 -3.38
N LEU A 560 -7.83 19.55 -3.53
CA LEU A 560 -6.68 19.85 -4.40
C LEU A 560 -7.13 20.04 -5.86
N THR A 561 -8.04 19.19 -6.35
CA THR A 561 -8.58 19.29 -7.71
C THR A 561 -9.40 20.57 -7.92
N ARG A 562 -10.16 21.01 -6.91
CA ARG A 562 -10.97 22.24 -6.94
C ARG A 562 -10.17 23.51 -6.65
N GLY A 563 -8.99 23.39 -6.05
CA GLY A 563 -8.18 24.53 -5.60
C GLY A 563 -8.77 25.25 -4.38
N THR A 564 -9.45 24.53 -3.48
CA THR A 564 -10.21 25.07 -2.33
C THR A 564 -9.65 24.69 -0.97
#